data_AF-A0A017T085-F1
#
_entry.id   AF-A0A017T085-F1
#
_cell.length_a   1.000
_cell.length_b   1.000
_cell.length_c   1.000
_cell.angle_alpha   90.00
_cell.angle_beta   90.00
_cell.angle_gamma   90.00
#
_symmetry.space_group_name_H-M   'P 1'
#
loop_
_entity.id
_entity.type
_entity.pdbx_description
1 polymer ?
#
loop_
_entity_poly.entity_id
_entity_poly.type
_entity_poly.pdbx_seq_one_letter_code
_entity_poly.pdbx_strand_id
1 'polypeptide(L)'
;MNPARRFEVVWSPSTAPLRIPMKVCGRPPQQADADTVGRENLAVLFDDEGLLGSGTLVKLADGRSAVLTARQVLIELAVAGAVHCVIPEWGWMSVEPRSLRIHPRSDIALIELSENATSGIPWDEWRPTGRTSGVLEGHVLAVGTPGAWKGRVDLASRKIQGLRALAVWCGVDPDPPVAGQVTLNVDDDPDLPRTLGGMSGGPVLAPDGRIVGVTTDERLSGPRRLYVDPWNTLGDLVAPFDVGPDAPQDLIRQVTGVAVPVRYRDPAQFPHQVFHVGGVFEHFWSESHADYRVSRLVALGCAMTQTSPRFAMKTEAIFHPTTGTLEEHIRECGLELHLLLHTPSLESFAGGPPPSQDMEQLLCSLVNEARS
;
A
#
# COMPACT_ATOMS: atom_id res chain seq x y z
N MET A 1 -5.51 17.72 -29.80
CA MET A 1 -6.46 18.10 -28.74
C MET A 1 -7.44 16.96 -28.57
N ASN A 2 -7.41 16.26 -27.43
CA ASN A 2 -8.27 15.11 -27.18
C ASN A 2 -9.43 15.58 -26.28
N PRO A 3 -10.71 15.42 -26.66
CA PRO A 3 -11.81 15.90 -25.84
C PRO A 3 -12.01 14.99 -24.64
N ALA A 4 -12.09 15.59 -23.44
CA ALA A 4 -12.50 14.91 -22.23
C ALA A 4 -13.88 14.26 -22.47
N ARG A 5 -13.93 12.93 -22.50
CA ARG A 5 -15.19 12.19 -22.57
C ARG A 5 -15.86 12.27 -21.20
N ARG A 6 -16.91 13.09 -21.10
CA ARG A 6 -17.90 12.97 -20.03
C ARG A 6 -18.90 11.90 -20.44
N PHE A 7 -19.18 10.97 -19.54
CA PHE A 7 -20.18 9.92 -19.73
C PHE A 7 -21.34 10.15 -18.77
N GLU A 8 -22.56 10.07 -19.30
CA GLU A 8 -23.81 10.15 -18.56
C GLU A 8 -24.33 8.73 -18.33
N VAL A 9 -24.60 8.38 -17.07
CA VAL A 9 -25.28 7.14 -16.71
C VAL A 9 -26.76 7.43 -16.54
N VAL A 10 -27.59 6.84 -17.41
CA VAL A 10 -29.03 6.74 -17.19
C VAL A 10 -29.25 5.67 -16.12
N TRP A 11 -29.75 6.06 -14.94
CA TRP A 11 -30.18 5.12 -13.90
C TRP A 11 -31.56 5.46 -13.35
N SER A 12 -32.38 4.42 -13.21
CA SER A 12 -33.66 4.43 -12.51
C SER A 12 -33.40 4.53 -11.00
N PRO A 13 -34.04 5.45 -10.26
CA PRO A 13 -33.70 5.72 -8.89
C PRO A 13 -34.18 4.58 -7.97
N SER A 14 -33.23 3.95 -7.28
CA SER A 14 -33.46 3.27 -6.00
C SER A 14 -32.70 4.06 -4.94
N THR A 15 -33.43 4.72 -4.04
CA THR A 15 -32.93 5.62 -2.99
C THR A 15 -32.44 4.90 -1.72
N ALA A 16 -32.15 3.60 -1.79
CA ALA A 16 -31.63 2.85 -0.64
C ALA A 16 -30.08 2.79 -0.68
N PRO A 17 -29.36 3.15 0.39
CA PRO A 17 -27.92 2.94 0.46
C PRO A 17 -27.61 1.44 0.29
N LEU A 18 -26.77 1.12 -0.69
CA LEU A 18 -26.45 -0.25 -1.05
C LEU A 18 -25.58 -0.87 0.06
N ARG A 19 -26.11 -1.86 0.78
CA ARG A 19 -25.39 -2.57 1.85
C ARG A 19 -24.47 -3.64 1.24
N ILE A 20 -23.18 -3.63 1.58
CA ILE A 20 -22.31 -4.78 1.29
C ILE A 20 -22.78 -5.96 2.16
N PRO A 21 -23.16 -7.10 1.57
CA PRO A 21 -23.41 -8.29 2.37
C PRO A 21 -22.10 -8.75 3.00
N MET A 22 -22.06 -8.83 4.32
CA MET A 22 -20.90 -9.33 5.06
C MET A 22 -21.26 -10.55 5.89
N LYS A 23 -20.32 -11.50 5.88
CA LYS A 23 -20.35 -12.70 6.70
C LYS A 23 -19.47 -12.45 7.93
N VAL A 24 -19.99 -12.75 9.11
CA VAL A 24 -19.28 -12.63 10.40
C VAL A 24 -19.12 -14.03 10.97
N CYS A 25 -17.89 -14.41 11.29
CA CYS A 25 -17.53 -15.70 11.89
C CYS A 25 -17.00 -15.48 13.32
N GLY A 26 -17.53 -16.24 14.30
CA GLY A 26 -17.27 -16.07 15.75
C GLY A 26 -17.96 -14.84 16.36
N ARG A 27 -18.56 -14.91 17.57
CA ARG A 27 -19.21 -13.72 18.20
C ARG A 27 -19.15 -13.70 19.74
N PRO A 28 -18.52 -12.68 20.32
CA PRO A 28 -18.89 -12.11 21.63
C PRO A 28 -20.10 -11.13 21.62
N PRO A 29 -20.69 -10.75 22.77
CA PRO A 29 -22.06 -10.19 22.84
C PRO A 29 -22.24 -8.66 22.66
N GLN A 30 -21.20 -7.82 22.52
CA GLN A 30 -21.31 -6.35 22.41
C GLN A 30 -20.45 -5.83 21.23
N GLN A 31 -20.98 -5.79 19.99
CA GLN A 31 -20.12 -5.76 18.77
C GLN A 31 -20.67 -5.00 17.53
N ALA A 32 -21.82 -4.33 17.60
CA ALA A 32 -22.46 -3.75 16.40
C ALA A 32 -21.67 -2.58 15.76
N ASP A 33 -20.85 -1.88 16.55
CA ASP A 33 -20.14 -0.67 16.11
C ASP A 33 -18.92 -1.01 15.24
N ALA A 34 -18.08 -1.97 15.65
CA ALA A 34 -16.89 -2.38 14.88
C ALA A 34 -17.26 -2.95 13.50
N ASP A 35 -18.31 -3.76 13.43
CA ASP A 35 -18.85 -4.31 12.18
C ASP A 35 -19.28 -3.21 11.18
N THR A 36 -19.84 -2.12 11.69
CA THR A 36 -20.33 -1.01 10.87
C THR A 36 -19.17 -0.13 10.41
N VAL A 37 -18.29 0.26 11.34
CA VAL A 37 -17.08 1.04 11.06
C VAL A 37 -16.19 0.33 10.04
N GLY A 38 -16.01 -0.99 10.17
CA GLY A 38 -15.19 -1.76 9.23
C GLY A 38 -15.73 -1.75 7.81
N ARG A 39 -17.05 -1.78 7.62
CA ARG A 39 -17.68 -1.76 6.28
C ARG A 39 -17.61 -0.38 5.63
N GLU A 40 -17.90 0.66 6.40
CA GLU A 40 -17.97 2.03 5.88
C GLU A 40 -16.60 2.58 5.47
N ASN A 41 -15.53 2.02 6.06
CA ASN A 41 -14.16 2.42 5.79
C ASN A 41 -13.38 1.37 4.97
N LEU A 42 -14.02 0.34 4.41
CA LEU A 42 -13.35 -0.62 3.53
C LEU A 42 -13.28 -0.09 2.10
N ALA A 43 -12.08 -0.11 1.53
CA ALA A 43 -11.84 0.06 0.10
C ALA A 43 -11.39 -1.27 -0.51
N VAL A 44 -11.57 -1.42 -1.83
CA VAL A 44 -11.01 -2.55 -2.59
C VAL A 44 -10.09 -2.02 -3.68
N LEU A 45 -8.92 -2.62 -3.80
CA LEU A 45 -7.89 -2.20 -4.73
C LEU A 45 -7.70 -3.25 -5.81
N PHE A 46 -7.58 -2.82 -7.07
CA PHE A 46 -7.54 -3.74 -8.20
C PHE A 46 -6.80 -3.19 -9.42
N ASP A 47 -6.32 -4.10 -10.27
CA ASP A 47 -5.69 -3.79 -11.55
C ASP A 47 -6.65 -4.07 -12.74
N ASP A 48 -6.13 -3.99 -13.96
CA ASP A 48 -6.88 -4.30 -15.18
C ASP A 48 -7.13 -5.80 -15.39
N GLU A 49 -6.60 -6.68 -14.54
CA GLU A 49 -6.74 -8.15 -14.64
C GLU A 49 -7.60 -8.73 -13.52
N GLY A 50 -7.92 -7.92 -12.50
CA GLY A 50 -8.66 -8.34 -11.32
C GLY A 50 -7.80 -8.99 -10.24
N LEU A 51 -6.49 -8.69 -10.19
CA LEU A 51 -5.67 -8.95 -9.02
C LEU A 51 -6.03 -7.93 -7.93
N LEU A 52 -6.28 -8.40 -6.72
CA LEU A 52 -7.14 -7.67 -5.79
C LEU A 52 -6.66 -7.69 -4.33
N GLY A 53 -6.35 -6.51 -3.77
CA GLY A 53 -6.16 -6.28 -2.34
C GLY A 53 -7.38 -5.61 -1.69
N SER A 54 -7.23 -5.21 -0.44
CA SER A 54 -8.18 -4.39 0.33
C SER A 54 -7.50 -3.08 0.74
N GLY A 55 -8.28 -2.14 1.27
CA GLY A 55 -7.79 -0.87 1.75
C GLY A 55 -8.65 -0.34 2.89
N THR A 56 -8.09 0.58 3.67
CA THR A 56 -8.78 1.30 4.73
C THR A 56 -8.91 2.77 4.33
N LEU A 57 -10.13 3.26 4.19
CA LEU A 57 -10.43 4.64 3.86
C LEU A 57 -10.19 5.55 5.06
N VAL A 58 -9.45 6.63 4.83
CA VAL A 58 -9.00 7.58 5.86
C VAL A 58 -9.07 9.03 5.38
N LYS A 59 -9.08 9.99 6.32
CA LYS A 59 -9.07 11.43 6.06
C LYS A 59 -7.73 12.08 6.38
N LEU A 60 -7.12 12.78 5.43
CA LEU A 60 -5.91 13.57 5.68
C LEU A 60 -6.22 14.82 6.52
N ALA A 61 -5.18 15.44 7.08
CA ALA A 61 -5.30 16.64 7.92
C ALA A 61 -6.04 17.80 7.23
N ASP A 62 -5.96 17.88 5.91
CA ASP A 62 -6.63 18.88 5.08
C ASP A 62 -8.04 18.45 4.59
N GLY A 63 -8.55 17.33 5.08
CA GLY A 63 -9.87 16.78 4.75
C GLY A 63 -9.91 15.95 3.47
N ARG A 64 -8.80 15.83 2.72
CA ARG A 64 -8.74 14.94 1.55
C ARG A 64 -8.92 13.47 1.93
N SER A 65 -9.43 12.67 1.00
CA SER A 65 -9.60 11.23 1.20
C SER A 65 -8.40 10.43 0.69
N ALA A 66 -8.01 9.41 1.43
CA ALA A 66 -6.96 8.49 1.05
C ALA A 66 -7.30 7.07 1.49
N VAL A 67 -6.59 6.10 0.93
CA VAL A 67 -6.72 4.68 1.28
C VAL A 67 -5.38 4.19 1.81
N LEU A 68 -5.35 3.73 3.05
CA LEU A 68 -4.24 2.94 3.57
C LEU A 68 -4.37 1.51 3.04
N THR A 69 -3.26 0.92 2.64
CA THR A 69 -3.21 -0.48 2.19
C THR A 69 -1.87 -1.09 2.53
N ALA A 70 -1.71 -2.37 2.23
CA ALA A 70 -0.45 -3.04 2.36
C ALA A 70 0.49 -2.66 1.19
N ARG A 71 1.77 -2.42 1.44
CA ARG A 71 2.73 -1.93 0.43
C ARG A 71 2.88 -2.90 -0.74
N GLN A 72 2.98 -4.20 -0.48
CA GLN A 72 2.96 -5.26 -1.48
C GLN A 72 1.74 -5.19 -2.40
N VAL A 73 0.55 -4.87 -1.87
CA VAL A 73 -0.66 -4.74 -2.71
C VAL A 73 -0.46 -3.59 -3.69
N LEU A 74 0.01 -2.43 -3.23
CA LEU A 74 0.25 -1.29 -4.10
C LEU A 74 1.33 -1.59 -5.16
N ILE A 75 2.43 -2.23 -4.76
CA ILE A 75 3.53 -2.58 -5.67
C ILE A 75 3.04 -3.54 -6.75
N GLU A 76 2.30 -4.59 -6.38
CA GLU A 76 1.72 -5.55 -7.34
C GLU A 76 0.82 -4.85 -8.36
N LEU A 77 -0.09 -3.98 -7.91
CA LEU A 77 -0.98 -3.22 -8.79
C LEU A 77 -0.21 -2.27 -9.72
N ALA A 78 0.81 -1.60 -9.19
CA ALA A 78 1.64 -0.71 -9.99
C ALA A 78 2.48 -1.47 -11.04
N VAL A 79 2.98 -2.67 -10.71
CA VAL A 79 3.68 -3.56 -11.63
C VAL A 79 2.74 -4.12 -12.70
N ALA A 80 1.52 -4.51 -12.32
CA ALA A 80 0.46 -4.90 -13.26
C ALA A 80 0.00 -3.74 -14.16
N GLY A 81 0.38 -2.51 -13.80
CA GLY A 81 0.19 -1.36 -14.65
C GLY A 81 -1.20 -0.75 -14.56
N ALA A 82 -1.91 -0.97 -13.45
CA ALA A 82 -3.13 -0.25 -13.13
C ALA A 82 -3.39 -0.25 -11.62
N VAL A 83 -3.61 0.94 -11.05
CA VAL A 83 -4.04 1.08 -9.64
C VAL A 83 -5.42 1.71 -9.65
N HIS A 84 -6.44 0.91 -9.32
CA HIS A 84 -7.81 1.37 -9.19
C HIS A 84 -8.31 1.17 -7.77
N CYS A 85 -9.02 2.18 -7.24
CA CYS A 85 -9.66 2.12 -5.94
C CYS A 85 -11.17 2.04 -6.10
N VAL A 86 -11.82 1.10 -5.43
CA VAL A 86 -13.28 1.02 -5.34
C VAL A 86 -13.73 1.39 -3.93
N ILE A 87 -14.51 2.45 -3.85
CA ILE A 87 -15.14 2.88 -2.60
C ILE A 87 -16.62 2.50 -2.65
N PRO A 88 -17.13 1.73 -1.67
CA PRO A 88 -18.53 1.28 -1.64
C PRO A 88 -19.55 2.41 -1.72
N GLU A 89 -19.24 3.55 -1.07
CA GLU A 89 -20.05 4.76 -1.07
C GLU A 89 -20.33 5.28 -2.49
N TRP A 90 -19.37 5.14 -3.40
CA TRP A 90 -19.46 5.62 -4.78
C TRP A 90 -20.14 4.62 -5.74
N GLY A 91 -20.87 3.64 -5.21
CA GLY A 91 -21.59 2.67 -6.03
C GLY A 91 -20.66 1.76 -6.85
N TRP A 92 -19.49 1.43 -6.27
CA TRP A 92 -18.49 0.56 -6.88
C TRP A 92 -17.81 1.12 -8.14
N MET A 93 -17.76 2.44 -8.27
CA MET A 93 -16.97 3.09 -9.31
C MET A 93 -15.48 3.08 -8.93
N SER A 94 -14.64 2.78 -9.91
CA SER A 94 -13.20 2.87 -9.78
C SER A 94 -12.74 4.32 -9.87
N VAL A 95 -11.82 4.71 -9.02
CA VAL A 95 -11.18 6.02 -9.06
C VAL A 95 -9.68 5.84 -9.23
N GLU A 96 -9.10 6.65 -10.12
CA GLU A 96 -7.66 6.73 -10.29
C GLU A 96 -7.02 7.52 -9.14
N PRO A 97 -5.90 7.03 -8.59
CA PRO A 97 -5.22 7.69 -7.50
C PRO A 97 -4.60 9.01 -7.96
N ARG A 98 -4.65 10.02 -7.10
CA ARG A 98 -3.97 11.30 -7.30
C ARG A 98 -2.49 11.21 -6.96
N SER A 99 -2.17 10.51 -5.88
CA SER A 99 -0.79 10.26 -5.48
C SER A 99 -0.69 8.95 -4.73
N LEU A 100 0.48 8.34 -4.81
CA LEU A 100 0.79 7.06 -4.17
C LEU A 100 1.98 7.30 -3.25
N ARG A 101 1.92 6.76 -2.03
CA ARG A 101 2.99 6.83 -1.01
C ARG A 101 3.23 5.46 -0.42
N ILE A 102 4.48 5.13 -0.15
CA ILE A 102 4.87 3.87 0.47
C ILE A 102 5.66 4.18 1.74
N HIS A 103 5.38 3.46 2.83
CA HIS A 103 6.17 3.54 4.03
C HIS A 103 7.50 2.77 3.84
N PRO A 104 8.65 3.34 4.22
CA PRO A 104 9.94 2.71 3.94
C PRO A 104 10.24 1.49 4.81
N ARG A 105 9.70 1.46 6.04
CA ARG A 105 10.09 0.47 7.06
C ARG A 105 8.96 -0.44 7.53
N SER A 106 7.73 -0.21 7.07
CA SER A 106 6.57 -1.07 7.33
C SER A 106 5.93 -1.45 6.01
N ASP A 107 5.09 -2.47 6.03
CA ASP A 107 4.45 -2.98 4.84
C ASP A 107 3.14 -2.23 4.54
N ILE A 108 3.18 -0.89 4.64
CA ILE A 108 2.03 0.00 4.46
C ILE A 108 2.28 0.96 3.30
N ALA A 109 1.21 1.27 2.58
CA ALA A 109 1.13 2.32 1.59
C ALA A 109 -0.10 3.20 1.81
N LEU A 110 -0.06 4.42 1.28
CA LEU A 110 -1.14 5.38 1.27
C LEU A 110 -1.43 5.80 -0.16
N ILE A 111 -2.69 5.70 -0.56
CA ILE A 111 -3.19 6.06 -1.88
C ILE A 111 -4.09 7.27 -1.72
N GLU A 112 -3.65 8.44 -2.15
CA GLU A 112 -4.49 9.64 -2.17
C GLU A 112 -5.50 9.53 -3.32
N LEU A 113 -6.78 9.74 -3.03
CA LEU A 113 -7.83 9.68 -4.03
C LEU A 113 -7.95 11.02 -4.78
N SER A 114 -8.35 10.96 -6.05
CA SER A 114 -8.67 12.16 -6.83
C SER A 114 -10.02 12.79 -6.45
N GLU A 115 -10.88 12.01 -5.77
CA GLU A 115 -12.19 12.42 -5.26
C GLU A 115 -12.28 12.22 -3.74
N ASN A 116 -13.11 13.03 -3.09
CA ASN A 116 -13.31 12.94 -1.64
C ASN A 116 -14.55 12.09 -1.32
N ALA A 117 -14.36 11.04 -0.52
CA ALA A 117 -15.45 10.25 0.03
C ALA A 117 -16.12 11.05 1.16
N THR A 118 -17.35 10.70 1.57
CA THR A 118 -17.91 11.23 2.83
C THR A 118 -17.48 10.38 4.01
N SER A 119 -17.35 9.07 3.84
CA SER A 119 -16.77 8.17 4.85
C SER A 119 -15.24 8.24 4.90
N GLY A 120 -14.66 7.60 5.92
CA GLY A 120 -13.23 7.57 6.18
C GLY A 120 -12.91 7.87 7.63
N ILE A 121 -11.93 7.16 8.18
CA ILE A 121 -11.46 7.37 9.56
C ILE A 121 -10.89 8.81 9.67
N PRO A 122 -11.35 9.63 10.64
CA PRO A 122 -10.89 11.01 10.80
C PRO A 122 -9.40 11.11 11.13
N TRP A 123 -8.73 12.13 10.59
CA TRP A 123 -7.29 12.38 10.80
C TRP A 123 -6.88 12.24 12.27
N ASP A 124 -7.62 12.82 13.20
CA ASP A 124 -7.23 12.82 14.61
C ASP A 124 -7.28 11.45 15.30
N GLU A 125 -8.03 10.51 14.74
CA GLU A 125 -8.10 9.13 15.24
C GLU A 125 -6.95 8.27 14.73
N TRP A 126 -6.37 8.69 13.60
CA TRP A 126 -5.54 7.83 12.77
C TRP A 126 -4.14 8.41 12.56
N ARG A 127 -3.96 9.70 12.84
CA ARG A 127 -2.66 10.38 12.79
C ARG A 127 -1.66 9.76 13.77
N PRO A 128 -0.36 9.94 13.51
CA PRO A 128 0.67 9.54 14.45
C PRO A 128 0.55 10.35 15.74
N THR A 129 0.22 9.70 16.85
CA THR A 129 0.06 10.41 18.14
C THR A 129 1.32 10.36 19.00
N GLY A 130 2.40 9.71 18.54
CA GLY A 130 3.61 9.44 19.33
C GLY A 130 3.36 8.57 20.56
N ARG A 131 2.11 8.12 20.77
CA ARG A 131 1.74 7.18 21.82
C ARG A 131 2.13 5.80 21.31
N THR A 132 2.95 5.10 22.10
CA THR A 132 3.03 3.65 22.00
C THR A 132 1.59 3.14 22.06
N SER A 133 1.13 2.48 21.00
CA SER A 133 -0.15 1.78 21.10
C SER A 133 -0.04 0.87 22.31
N GLY A 134 -1.07 0.83 23.15
CA GLY A 134 -1.17 -0.23 24.14
C GLY A 134 -0.92 -1.57 23.44
N VAL A 135 -0.31 -2.51 24.14
CA VAL A 135 -0.17 -3.90 23.66
C VAL A 135 -1.54 -4.32 23.12
N LEU A 136 -1.60 -4.73 21.85
CA LEU A 136 -2.84 -5.28 21.31
C LEU A 136 -3.09 -6.58 22.07
N GLU A 137 -4.14 -6.59 22.90
CA GLU A 137 -4.50 -7.73 23.72
C GLU A 137 -5.93 -8.15 23.42
N GLY A 138 -6.20 -9.45 23.58
CA GLY A 138 -7.55 -10.00 23.46
C GLY A 138 -7.97 -10.26 22.02
N HIS A 139 -9.19 -9.85 21.67
CA HIS A 139 -9.82 -10.15 20.38
C HIS A 139 -9.96 -8.88 19.55
N VAL A 140 -9.67 -9.00 18.27
CA VAL A 140 -9.81 -7.94 17.27
C VAL A 140 -10.62 -8.43 16.08
N LEU A 141 -11.19 -7.50 15.32
CA LEU A 141 -11.95 -7.77 14.12
C LEU A 141 -11.11 -7.38 12.89
N ALA A 142 -10.70 -8.35 12.10
CA ALA A 142 -10.07 -8.11 10.81
C ALA A 142 -11.15 -8.03 9.72
N VAL A 143 -11.17 -6.93 8.97
CA VAL A 143 -12.15 -6.69 7.91
C VAL A 143 -11.43 -6.53 6.58
N GLY A 144 -11.95 -7.17 5.54
CA GLY A 144 -11.35 -7.13 4.22
C GLY A 144 -12.19 -7.88 3.20
N THR A 145 -11.73 -7.92 1.96
CA THR A 145 -12.37 -8.72 0.91
C THR A 145 -11.43 -9.86 0.53
N PRO A 146 -11.71 -11.12 0.88
CA PRO A 146 -10.92 -12.25 0.44
C PRO A 146 -10.94 -12.36 -1.08
N GLY A 147 -9.79 -12.62 -1.70
CA GLY A 147 -9.65 -12.81 -3.15
C GLY A 147 -10.55 -13.92 -3.68
N ALA A 148 -10.72 -15.00 -2.91
CA ALA A 148 -11.60 -16.12 -3.24
C ALA A 148 -13.08 -15.74 -3.41
N TRP A 149 -13.52 -14.59 -2.88
CA TRP A 149 -14.90 -14.12 -2.93
C TRP A 149 -15.12 -12.98 -3.94
N LYS A 150 -14.07 -12.56 -4.63
CA LYS A 150 -14.17 -11.49 -5.62
C LYS A 150 -14.60 -12.11 -6.95
N GLY A 151 -15.68 -11.60 -7.54
CA GLY A 151 -16.11 -11.98 -8.88
C GLY A 151 -15.19 -11.41 -9.96
N ARG A 152 -15.43 -11.77 -11.23
CA ARG A 152 -14.70 -11.18 -12.36
C ARG A 152 -14.91 -9.67 -12.40
N VAL A 153 -13.83 -8.93 -12.65
CA VAL A 153 -13.89 -7.51 -12.95
C VAL A 153 -14.44 -7.33 -14.36
N ASP A 154 -15.50 -6.53 -14.50
CA ASP A 154 -15.95 -6.06 -15.80
C ASP A 154 -15.06 -4.88 -16.21
N LEU A 155 -14.10 -5.13 -17.09
CA LEU A 155 -13.13 -4.13 -17.55
C LEU A 155 -13.77 -2.98 -18.33
N ALA A 156 -14.92 -3.22 -18.97
CA ALA A 156 -15.61 -2.19 -19.74
C ALA A 156 -16.31 -1.18 -18.84
N SER A 157 -16.91 -1.66 -17.73
CA SER A 157 -17.60 -0.80 -16.77
C SER A 157 -16.77 -0.45 -15.52
N ARG A 158 -15.59 -1.03 -15.37
CA ARG A 158 -14.70 -0.95 -14.20
C ARG A 158 -15.39 -1.34 -12.88
N LYS A 159 -16.35 -2.27 -12.95
CA LYS A 159 -17.12 -2.76 -11.80
C LYS A 159 -16.70 -4.18 -11.42
N ILE A 160 -16.77 -4.47 -10.12
CA ILE A 160 -16.55 -5.82 -9.59
C ILE A 160 -17.91 -6.42 -9.19
N GLN A 161 -18.34 -7.47 -9.88
CA GLN A 161 -19.60 -8.13 -9.54
C GLN A 161 -19.43 -9.02 -8.30
N GLY A 162 -20.43 -9.01 -7.41
CA GLY A 162 -20.53 -9.95 -6.30
C GLY A 162 -19.53 -9.74 -5.16
N LEU A 163 -18.97 -8.54 -5.02
CA LEU A 163 -18.00 -8.23 -3.97
C LEU A 163 -18.62 -8.37 -2.56
N ARG A 164 -17.92 -9.10 -1.68
CA ARG A 164 -18.35 -9.37 -0.30
C ARG A 164 -17.23 -9.06 0.68
N ALA A 165 -17.54 -8.23 1.68
CA ALA A 165 -16.65 -8.05 2.81
C ALA A 165 -16.74 -9.26 3.76
N LEU A 166 -15.59 -9.67 4.27
CA LEU A 166 -15.47 -10.63 5.36
C LEU A 166 -15.01 -9.87 6.60
N ALA A 167 -15.67 -10.14 7.72
CA ALA A 167 -15.19 -9.74 9.03
C ALA A 167 -14.93 -11.01 9.86
N VAL A 168 -13.69 -11.16 10.33
CA VAL A 168 -13.25 -12.31 11.13
C VAL A 168 -12.78 -11.82 12.48
N TRP A 169 -13.32 -12.40 13.56
CA TRP A 169 -12.75 -12.24 14.88
C TRP A 169 -11.47 -13.06 15.01
N CYS A 170 -10.42 -12.40 15.45
CA CYS A 170 -9.11 -13.03 15.63
C CYS A 170 -8.64 -12.82 17.07
N GLY A 171 -8.00 -13.84 17.64
CA GLY A 171 -7.25 -13.69 18.87
C GLY A 171 -5.88 -13.09 18.56
N VAL A 172 -5.44 -12.09 19.32
CA VAL A 172 -4.06 -11.61 19.22
C VAL A 172 -3.13 -12.68 19.78
N ASP A 173 -2.11 -13.05 19.01
CA ASP A 173 -1.08 -13.99 19.47
C ASP A 173 -0.27 -13.34 20.61
N PRO A 174 -0.13 -13.98 21.78
CA PRO A 174 0.64 -13.43 22.88
C PRO A 174 2.15 -13.43 22.61
N ASP A 175 2.63 -14.16 21.59
CA ASP A 175 4.03 -14.17 21.20
C ASP A 175 4.50 -12.79 20.72
N PRO A 176 5.80 -12.46 20.90
CA PRO A 176 6.33 -11.15 20.52
C PRO A 176 6.15 -10.87 19.02
N PRO A 177 5.94 -9.59 18.64
CA PRO A 177 5.80 -9.18 17.25
C PRO A 177 6.94 -9.68 16.37
N VAL A 178 6.61 -10.20 15.19
CA VAL A 178 7.58 -10.62 14.19
C VAL A 178 7.84 -9.44 13.26
N ALA A 179 9.09 -8.96 13.20
CA ALA A 179 9.47 -7.78 12.40
C ALA A 179 8.61 -6.53 12.69
N GLY A 180 8.15 -6.37 13.93
CA GLY A 180 7.29 -5.24 14.33
C GLY A 180 5.80 -5.43 14.02
N GLN A 181 5.41 -6.53 13.36
CA GLN A 181 4.03 -6.85 13.05
C GLN A 181 3.37 -7.69 14.15
N VAL A 182 2.10 -7.40 14.42
CA VAL A 182 1.27 -8.17 15.35
C VAL A 182 0.72 -9.38 14.61
N THR A 183 0.77 -10.55 15.25
CA THR A 183 0.21 -11.79 14.71
C THR A 183 -1.18 -12.01 15.26
N LEU A 184 -2.13 -12.31 14.39
CA LEU A 184 -3.49 -12.67 14.75
C LEU A 184 -3.73 -14.14 14.41
N ASN A 185 -4.28 -14.88 15.36
CA ASN A 185 -4.74 -16.25 15.17
C ASN A 185 -6.20 -16.23 14.69
N VAL A 186 -6.45 -16.91 13.58
CA VAL A 186 -7.78 -17.08 13.01
C VAL A 186 -8.27 -18.49 13.32
N ASP A 187 -9.45 -18.59 13.94
CA ASP A 187 -10.06 -19.90 14.18
C ASP A 187 -10.37 -20.61 12.86
N ASP A 188 -10.10 -21.91 12.83
CA ASP A 188 -10.46 -22.76 11.70
C ASP A 188 -11.98 -22.96 11.67
N ASP A 189 -12.65 -22.10 10.91
CA ASP A 189 -14.08 -22.19 10.62
C ASP A 189 -14.29 -22.70 9.18
N PRO A 190 -15.02 -23.80 8.95
CA PRO A 190 -15.30 -24.34 7.62
C PRO A 190 -16.05 -23.35 6.70
N ASP A 191 -16.68 -22.34 7.28
CA ASP A 191 -17.37 -21.28 6.55
C ASP A 191 -16.43 -20.19 5.99
N LEU A 192 -15.17 -20.18 6.42
CA LEU A 192 -14.13 -19.27 5.92
C LEU A 192 -13.52 -19.80 4.61
N PRO A 193 -13.07 -18.91 3.70
CA PRO A 193 -12.38 -19.34 2.49
C PRO A 193 -11.07 -20.02 2.87
N ARG A 194 -10.53 -20.85 1.97
CA ARG A 194 -9.24 -21.55 2.18
C ARG A 194 -8.07 -20.58 2.43
N THR A 195 -8.14 -19.39 1.84
CA THR A 195 -7.19 -18.30 2.01
C THR A 195 -7.95 -17.00 2.21
N LEU A 196 -7.47 -16.20 3.15
CA LEU A 196 -7.86 -14.81 3.39
C LEU A 196 -7.04 -13.82 2.55
N GLY A 197 -6.12 -14.32 1.72
CA GLY A 197 -5.38 -13.56 0.71
C GLY A 197 -6.32 -12.63 -0.06
N GLY A 198 -5.92 -11.37 -0.22
CA GLY A 198 -6.75 -10.28 -0.74
C GLY A 198 -7.43 -9.42 0.34
N MET A 199 -7.44 -9.86 1.60
CA MET A 199 -7.81 -9.01 2.75
C MET A 199 -6.70 -8.03 3.14
N SER A 200 -5.46 -8.21 2.66
CA SER A 200 -4.33 -7.30 2.89
C SER A 200 -4.68 -5.86 2.53
N GLY A 201 -4.39 -4.94 3.44
CA GLY A 201 -4.73 -3.52 3.40
C GLY A 201 -6.05 -3.17 4.10
N GLY A 202 -6.83 -4.16 4.51
CA GLY A 202 -8.08 -3.98 5.24
C GLY A 202 -7.86 -3.58 6.71
N PRO A 203 -8.86 -2.93 7.35
CA PRO A 203 -8.72 -2.46 8.72
C PRO A 203 -8.80 -3.60 9.72
N VAL A 204 -8.02 -3.46 10.80
CA VAL A 204 -8.15 -4.27 12.02
C VAL A 204 -8.69 -3.40 13.13
N LEU A 205 -9.79 -3.81 13.75
CA LEU A 205 -10.53 -3.02 14.73
C LEU A 205 -10.52 -3.69 16.10
N ALA A 206 -10.37 -2.89 17.14
CA ALA A 206 -10.69 -3.32 18.50
C ALA A 206 -12.22 -3.46 18.67
N PRO A 207 -12.70 -4.14 19.74
CA PRO A 207 -14.14 -4.31 19.98
C PRO A 207 -14.93 -3.01 20.11
N ASP A 208 -14.26 -1.91 20.49
CA ASP A 208 -14.82 -0.56 20.57
C ASP A 208 -14.92 0.15 19.20
N GLY A 209 -14.55 -0.52 18.11
CA GLY A 209 -14.57 0.02 16.75
C GLY A 209 -13.35 0.88 16.40
N ARG A 210 -12.42 1.11 17.34
CA ARG A 210 -11.19 1.86 17.08
C ARG A 210 -10.25 1.04 16.20
N ILE A 211 -9.63 1.69 15.22
CA ILE A 211 -8.63 1.04 14.39
C ILE A 211 -7.34 0.77 15.18
N VAL A 212 -6.80 -0.42 15.03
CA VAL A 212 -5.59 -0.89 15.71
C VAL A 212 -4.46 -1.25 14.76
N GLY A 213 -4.75 -1.42 13.48
CA GLY A 213 -3.75 -1.67 12.45
C GLY A 213 -4.37 -1.98 11.10
N VAL A 214 -3.52 -2.39 10.18
CA VAL A 214 -3.88 -2.77 8.82
C VAL A 214 -3.33 -4.17 8.56
N THR A 215 -4.14 -5.05 7.98
CA THR A 215 -3.70 -6.39 7.61
C THR A 215 -2.65 -6.31 6.50
N THR A 216 -1.59 -7.11 6.57
CA THR A 216 -0.53 -7.09 5.56
C THR A 216 -0.39 -8.46 4.92
N ASP A 217 -0.24 -9.52 5.70
CA ASP A 217 0.02 -10.85 5.15
C ASP A 217 -0.86 -11.96 5.77
N GLU A 218 -0.96 -13.09 5.09
CA GLU A 218 -1.55 -14.33 5.58
C GLU A 218 -0.50 -15.44 5.51
N ARG A 219 -0.33 -16.21 6.60
CA ARG A 219 0.42 -17.47 6.56
C ARG A 219 -0.46 -18.68 6.82
N LEU A 220 -0.28 -19.68 5.95
CA LEU A 220 -0.98 -20.97 5.98
C LEU A 220 -0.09 -22.11 6.51
N SER A 221 1.17 -21.84 6.88
CA SER A 221 2.08 -22.85 7.42
C SER A 221 1.78 -23.10 8.90
N GLY A 222 0.81 -23.97 9.18
CA GLY A 222 0.33 -24.27 10.53
C GLY A 222 -1.05 -23.67 10.80
N PRO A 223 -1.38 -23.26 12.05
CA PRO A 223 -2.64 -22.55 12.32
C PRO A 223 -2.70 -21.27 11.47
N ARG A 224 -3.89 -20.97 10.93
CA ARG A 224 -4.09 -19.81 10.05
C ARG A 224 -3.80 -18.52 10.81
N ARG A 225 -2.89 -17.71 10.26
CA ARG A 225 -2.43 -16.46 10.86
C ARG A 225 -2.53 -15.29 9.90
N LEU A 226 -2.92 -14.14 10.43
CA LEU A 226 -2.83 -12.84 9.76
C LEU A 226 -1.74 -11.99 10.42
N TYR A 227 -1.01 -11.24 9.61
CA TYR A 227 -0.06 -10.24 10.08
C TYR A 227 -0.66 -8.85 9.95
N VAL A 228 -0.37 -8.02 10.95
CA VAL A 228 -0.94 -6.68 11.07
C VAL A 228 0.19 -5.70 11.36
N ASP A 229 0.31 -4.68 10.51
CA ASP A 229 1.14 -3.54 10.83
C ASP A 229 0.37 -2.64 11.80
N PRO A 230 0.89 -2.41 13.02
CA PRO A 230 0.16 -1.72 14.06
C PRO A 230 0.06 -0.23 13.75
N TRP A 231 -1.04 0.36 14.21
CA TRP A 231 -1.46 1.72 13.86
C TRP A 231 -0.43 2.81 14.15
N ASN A 232 0.39 2.63 15.20
CA ASN A 232 1.41 3.59 15.61
C ASN A 232 2.60 3.71 14.62
N THR A 233 2.70 2.81 13.64
CA THR A 233 3.77 2.85 12.61
C THR A 233 3.45 3.76 11.42
N LEU A 234 2.27 4.39 11.40
CA LEU A 234 1.79 5.19 10.27
C LEU A 234 2.32 6.64 10.25
N GLY A 235 3.09 7.00 11.29
CA GLY A 235 4.00 8.16 11.42
C GLY A 235 4.31 8.93 10.17
N ASP A 236 5.14 8.25 9.40
CA ASP A 236 6.01 8.91 8.44
C ASP A 236 5.43 8.84 7.02
N LEU A 237 4.24 8.24 6.85
CA LEU A 237 3.54 8.19 5.55
C LEU A 237 3.08 9.58 5.06
N VAL A 238 2.88 10.49 6.00
CA VAL A 238 2.16 11.76 5.81
C VAL A 238 3.00 12.98 6.17
N ALA A 239 4.10 12.79 6.89
CA ALA A 239 5.07 13.84 7.21
C ALA A 239 6.16 13.90 6.12
N PRO A 240 6.37 15.05 5.46
CA PRO A 240 7.49 15.20 4.55
C PRO A 240 8.81 15.14 5.32
N PHE A 241 9.85 14.55 4.74
CA PHE A 241 11.20 14.59 5.31
C PHE A 241 11.68 16.05 5.45
N ASP A 242 12.09 16.41 6.68
CA ASP A 242 12.79 17.65 7.00
C ASP A 242 14.24 17.31 7.35
N VAL A 243 15.18 18.06 6.78
CA VAL A 243 16.64 17.84 6.96
C VAL A 243 17.07 18.13 8.40
N GLY A 244 16.18 18.73 9.20
CA GLY A 244 16.34 18.96 10.62
C GLY A 244 17.11 20.25 10.90
N PRO A 245 16.88 20.89 12.06
CA PRO A 245 17.48 22.18 12.38
C PRO A 245 18.99 22.11 12.63
N ASP A 246 19.52 20.92 12.96
CA ASP A 246 20.93 20.69 13.26
C ASP A 246 21.76 20.31 12.02
N ALA A 247 21.15 20.32 10.83
CA ALA A 247 21.86 20.00 9.61
C ALA A 247 22.92 21.08 9.26
N PRO A 248 24.04 20.69 8.64
CA PRO A 248 25.03 21.64 8.14
C PRO A 248 24.40 22.69 7.21
N GLN A 249 24.93 23.91 7.20
CA GLN A 249 24.41 24.97 6.32
C GLN A 249 24.92 24.86 4.88
N ASP A 250 25.98 24.09 4.67
CA ASP A 250 26.69 23.91 3.39
C ASP A 250 26.27 22.62 2.67
N LEU A 251 25.00 22.22 2.80
CA LEU A 251 24.51 20.98 2.20
C LEU A 251 24.54 21.06 0.67
N ILE A 252 25.20 20.06 0.08
CA ILE A 252 25.20 19.78 -1.35
C ILE A 252 24.12 18.73 -1.63
N ARG A 253 23.21 19.06 -2.55
CA ARG A 253 22.16 18.15 -3.03
C ARG A 253 22.57 17.52 -4.36
N GLN A 254 22.55 16.20 -4.44
CA GLN A 254 22.73 15.42 -5.67
C GLN A 254 21.51 14.53 -5.92
N VAL A 255 21.10 14.35 -7.17
CA VAL A 255 19.97 13.47 -7.54
C VAL A 255 20.47 12.34 -8.43
N THR A 256 20.12 11.09 -8.10
CA THR A 256 20.45 9.90 -8.90
C THR A 256 19.21 9.08 -9.22
N GLY A 257 19.27 8.33 -10.32
CA GLY A 257 18.27 7.32 -10.68
C GLY A 257 18.91 5.94 -10.64
N VAL A 258 18.23 4.97 -10.04
CA VAL A 258 18.68 3.57 -9.95
C VAL A 258 17.52 2.67 -10.35
N ALA A 259 17.78 1.60 -11.10
CA ALA A 259 16.76 0.61 -11.43
C ALA A 259 17.21 -0.79 -11.06
N VAL A 260 16.28 -1.61 -10.58
CA VAL A 260 16.47 -3.03 -10.29
C VAL A 260 15.48 -3.88 -11.09
N PRO A 261 15.92 -5.03 -11.62
CA PRO A 261 15.02 -5.98 -12.26
C PRO A 261 14.23 -6.78 -11.20
N VAL A 262 12.95 -7.02 -11.47
CA VAL A 262 12.04 -7.83 -10.65
C VAL A 262 11.26 -8.80 -11.53
N ARG A 263 10.83 -9.93 -10.94
CA ARG A 263 9.94 -10.92 -11.58
C ARG A 263 8.90 -11.41 -10.58
N TYR A 264 7.78 -11.91 -11.08
CA TYR A 264 6.86 -12.69 -10.26
C TYR A 264 7.48 -14.04 -9.86
N ARG A 265 7.25 -14.47 -8.62
CA ARG A 265 7.69 -15.77 -8.09
C ARG A 265 6.92 -16.93 -8.70
N ASP A 266 5.62 -16.73 -8.97
CA ASP A 266 4.78 -17.70 -9.66
C ASP A 266 4.68 -17.35 -11.16
N PRO A 267 5.45 -18.04 -12.03
CA PRO A 267 5.39 -17.81 -13.47
C PRO A 267 4.05 -18.20 -14.09
N ALA A 268 3.13 -18.85 -13.38
CA ALA A 268 1.79 -19.14 -13.91
C ALA A 268 0.93 -17.87 -14.04
N GLN A 269 1.17 -16.84 -13.21
CA GLN A 269 0.46 -15.55 -13.31
C GLN A 269 1.03 -14.69 -14.43
N PHE A 270 2.36 -14.61 -14.54
CA PHE A 270 3.05 -13.87 -15.61
C PHE A 270 4.28 -14.66 -16.09
N PRO A 271 4.14 -15.54 -17.10
CA PRO A 271 5.23 -16.41 -17.51
C PRO A 271 6.40 -15.59 -18.09
N HIS A 272 7.53 -15.64 -17.40
CA HIS A 272 8.84 -15.13 -17.85
C HIS A 272 8.93 -13.62 -18.09
N GLN A 273 8.01 -12.81 -17.56
CA GLN A 273 8.13 -11.36 -17.65
C GLN A 273 9.10 -10.82 -16.58
N VAL A 274 10.13 -10.12 -17.03
CA VAL A 274 11.03 -9.34 -16.18
C VAL A 274 10.62 -7.88 -16.30
N PHE A 275 10.33 -7.28 -15.16
CA PHE A 275 9.97 -5.87 -15.01
C PHE A 275 11.18 -5.13 -14.45
N HIS A 276 11.29 -3.85 -14.76
CA HIS A 276 12.23 -2.98 -14.06
C HIS A 276 11.45 -2.09 -13.12
N VAL A 277 11.97 -1.94 -11.91
CA VAL A 277 11.51 -0.92 -10.97
C VAL A 277 12.65 0.07 -10.77
N GLY A 278 12.37 1.32 -11.09
CA GLY A 278 13.26 2.46 -10.94
C GLY A 278 12.95 3.24 -9.67
N GLY A 279 13.97 3.77 -9.03
CA GLY A 279 13.90 4.72 -7.93
C GLY A 279 14.70 5.98 -8.23
N VAL A 280 14.18 7.14 -7.85
CA VAL A 280 14.91 8.41 -7.83
C VAL A 280 15.31 8.73 -6.41
N PHE A 281 16.58 9.01 -6.21
CA PHE A 281 17.18 9.29 -4.93
C PHE A 281 17.75 10.70 -4.89
N GLU A 282 17.61 11.35 -3.74
CA GLU A 282 18.31 12.58 -3.41
C GLU A 282 19.33 12.31 -2.31
N HIS A 283 20.50 12.93 -2.46
CA HIS A 283 21.63 12.77 -1.56
C HIS A 283 22.03 14.14 -1.04
N PHE A 284 22.18 14.22 0.27
CA PHE A 284 22.61 15.39 1.00
C PHE A 284 23.93 15.05 1.68
N TRP A 285 24.94 15.90 1.45
CA TRP A 285 26.25 15.77 2.08
C TRP A 285 26.84 17.16 2.33
N SER A 286 27.78 17.25 3.26
CA SER A 286 28.44 18.51 3.66
C SER A 286 29.95 18.39 3.47
N GLU A 287 30.58 19.45 2.95
CA GLU A 287 32.04 19.52 2.86
C GLU A 287 32.66 19.78 4.25
N SER A 288 32.01 20.61 5.07
CA SER A 288 32.47 20.92 6.43
C SER A 288 32.20 19.82 7.45
N HIS A 289 31.24 18.92 7.17
CA HIS A 289 30.88 17.78 8.02
C HIS A 289 30.88 16.49 7.20
N ALA A 290 32.06 15.91 6.98
CA ALA A 290 32.26 14.75 6.11
C ALA A 290 31.44 13.49 6.50
N ASP A 291 31.06 13.39 7.77
CA ASP A 291 30.23 12.32 8.33
C ASP A 291 28.72 12.56 8.10
N TYR A 292 28.31 13.78 7.74
CA TYR A 292 26.92 14.09 7.45
C TYR A 292 26.58 13.62 6.03
N ARG A 293 25.93 12.46 5.95
CA ARG A 293 25.43 11.86 4.71
C ARG A 293 24.01 11.38 4.93
N VAL A 294 23.09 11.86 4.11
CA VAL A 294 21.69 11.47 4.14
C VAL A 294 21.22 11.26 2.73
N SER A 295 20.53 10.15 2.50
CA SER A 295 19.90 9.84 1.22
C SER A 295 18.42 9.60 1.42
N ARG A 296 17.61 10.04 0.46
CA ARG A 296 16.19 9.74 0.43
C ARG A 296 15.75 9.25 -0.94
N LEU A 297 15.03 8.14 -1.00
CA LEU A 297 14.24 7.77 -2.18
C LEU A 297 13.04 8.73 -2.24
N VAL A 298 12.86 9.46 -3.33
CA VAL A 298 11.77 10.46 -3.50
C VAL A 298 10.66 10.00 -4.45
N ALA A 299 11.00 9.09 -5.37
CA ALA A 299 10.05 8.55 -6.32
C ALA A 299 10.43 7.13 -6.69
N LEU A 300 9.43 6.31 -7.01
CA LEU A 300 9.54 4.96 -7.52
C LEU A 300 8.67 4.85 -8.77
N GLY A 301 9.14 4.12 -9.78
CA GLY A 301 8.41 3.91 -11.01
C GLY A 301 8.60 2.49 -11.51
N CYS A 302 7.55 1.91 -12.10
CA CYS A 302 7.60 0.58 -12.71
C CYS A 302 7.51 0.71 -14.23
N ALA A 303 8.41 0.05 -14.96
CA ALA A 303 8.33 -0.09 -16.41
C ALA A 303 8.42 -1.55 -16.80
N MET A 304 7.51 -2.00 -17.67
CA MET A 304 7.66 -3.28 -18.34
C MET A 304 8.61 -3.11 -19.52
N THR A 305 9.34 -4.16 -19.89
CA THR A 305 10.26 -4.16 -21.03
C THR A 305 9.59 -3.92 -22.39
N GLN A 306 8.25 -3.80 -22.46
CA GLN A 306 7.47 -3.67 -23.70
C GLN A 306 6.27 -2.70 -23.61
N THR A 307 6.10 -1.95 -22.53
CA THR A 307 5.01 -0.97 -22.42
C THR A 307 5.46 0.30 -21.75
N SER A 308 4.85 1.43 -22.15
CA SER A 308 5.07 2.73 -21.53
C SER A 308 4.95 2.65 -20.00
N PRO A 309 5.81 3.36 -19.25
CA PRO A 309 5.78 3.38 -17.79
C PRO A 309 4.45 3.98 -17.31
N ARG A 310 3.82 3.34 -16.31
CA ARG A 310 2.41 3.63 -15.99
C ARG A 310 2.19 4.43 -14.71
N PHE A 311 3.06 4.32 -13.69
CA PHE A 311 2.83 5.03 -12.42
C PHE A 311 4.13 5.56 -11.80
N ALA A 312 4.10 6.85 -11.44
CA ALA A 312 5.03 7.46 -10.51
C ALA A 312 4.47 7.32 -9.09
N MET A 313 5.15 6.57 -8.23
CA MET A 313 4.84 6.48 -6.81
C MET A 313 5.77 7.42 -6.06
N LYS A 314 5.21 8.36 -5.30
CA LYS A 314 6.01 9.12 -4.34
C LYS A 314 6.36 8.18 -3.20
N THR A 315 7.53 8.36 -2.63
CA THR A 315 7.96 7.62 -1.44
C THR A 315 9.03 8.45 -0.80
N GLU A 316 9.21 8.33 0.51
CA GLU A 316 10.27 9.02 1.23
C GLU A 316 10.95 8.00 2.15
N ALA A 317 11.92 7.28 1.59
CA ALA A 317 12.74 6.33 2.33
C ALA A 317 14.08 6.95 2.67
N ILE A 318 14.31 7.27 3.95
CA ILE A 318 15.56 7.88 4.42
C ILE A 318 16.54 6.79 4.86
N PHE A 319 17.79 6.94 4.45
CA PHE A 319 18.90 6.09 4.89
C PHE A 319 20.19 6.90 4.95
N HIS A 320 21.13 6.42 5.78
CA HIS A 320 22.43 7.04 5.98
C HIS A 320 23.48 6.19 5.28
N PRO A 321 24.03 6.65 4.14
CA PRO A 321 25.05 5.91 3.43
C PRO A 321 26.26 5.66 4.32
N THR A 322 26.76 4.42 4.33
CA THR A 322 27.91 4.07 5.19
C THR A 322 29.25 4.36 4.52
N THR A 323 29.23 4.71 3.23
CA THR A 323 30.40 4.67 2.36
C THR A 323 30.65 5.97 1.58
N GLY A 324 31.87 6.06 1.03
CA GLY A 324 32.50 7.25 0.49
C GLY A 324 32.18 7.54 -0.98
N THR A 325 32.13 6.50 -1.81
CA THR A 325 32.17 6.61 -3.27
C THR A 325 30.80 6.60 -3.93
N LEU A 326 30.70 7.16 -5.14
CA LEU A 326 29.46 7.15 -5.93
C LEU A 326 28.99 5.72 -6.27
N GLU A 327 29.92 4.82 -6.57
CA GLU A 327 29.60 3.43 -6.92
C GLU A 327 29.02 2.67 -5.72
N GLU A 328 29.61 2.82 -4.54
CA GLU A 328 29.08 2.22 -3.32
C GLU A 328 27.72 2.81 -2.96
N HIS A 329 27.53 4.12 -3.18
CA HIS A 329 26.26 4.79 -2.97
C HIS A 329 25.16 4.22 -3.89
N ILE A 330 25.43 4.07 -5.19
CA ILE A 330 24.49 3.46 -6.14
C ILE A 330 24.12 2.03 -5.73
N ARG A 331 25.10 1.27 -5.21
CA ARG A 331 24.87 -0.09 -4.70
C ARG A 331 23.98 -0.08 -3.45
N GLU A 332 24.20 0.84 -2.51
CA GLU A 332 23.34 1.01 -1.32
C GLU A 332 21.92 1.42 -1.71
N CYS A 333 21.74 2.34 -2.67
CA CYS A 333 20.43 2.67 -3.24
C CYS A 333 19.74 1.45 -3.85
N GLY A 334 20.48 0.63 -4.61
CA GLY A 334 19.96 -0.60 -5.19
C GLY A 334 19.52 -1.62 -4.12
N LEU A 335 20.22 -1.68 -2.99
CA LEU A 335 19.85 -2.52 -1.86
C LEU A 335 18.58 -2.02 -1.16
N GLU A 336 18.47 -0.71 -0.89
CA GLU A 336 17.25 -0.14 -0.30
C GLU A 336 16.03 -0.35 -1.22
N LEU A 337 16.21 -0.18 -2.54
CA LEU A 337 15.15 -0.49 -3.51
C LEU A 337 14.80 -1.98 -3.51
N HIS A 338 15.80 -2.87 -3.40
CA HIS A 338 15.57 -4.32 -3.29
C HIS A 338 14.78 -4.68 -2.02
N LEU A 339 15.10 -4.07 -0.87
CA LEU A 339 14.41 -4.27 0.40
C LEU A 339 12.96 -3.78 0.34
N LEU A 340 12.72 -2.63 -0.30
CA LEU A 340 11.37 -2.08 -0.49
C LEU A 340 10.49 -2.98 -1.36
N LEU A 341 11.08 -3.62 -2.37
CA LEU A 341 10.40 -4.47 -3.35
C LEU A 341 10.29 -5.93 -2.93
N HIS A 342 10.79 -6.29 -1.75
CA HIS A 342 10.69 -7.65 -1.26
C HIS A 342 9.26 -7.96 -0.81
N THR A 343 8.46 -8.47 -1.75
CA THR A 343 7.08 -8.94 -1.49
C THR A 343 7.02 -10.48 -1.58
N PRO A 344 6.00 -11.14 -1.02
CA PRO A 344 5.81 -12.59 -1.16
C PRO A 344 5.67 -13.07 -2.62
N SER A 345 5.17 -12.21 -3.50
CA SER A 345 4.86 -12.46 -4.90
C SER A 345 5.96 -12.07 -5.88
N LEU A 346 6.91 -11.22 -5.46
CA LEU A 346 8.00 -10.73 -6.29
C LEU A 346 9.37 -11.24 -5.81
N GLU A 347 10.25 -11.44 -6.77
CA GLU A 347 11.67 -11.72 -6.58
C GLU A 347 12.48 -10.69 -7.36
N SER A 348 13.31 -9.94 -6.64
CA SER A 348 14.36 -9.10 -7.20
C SER A 348 15.68 -9.89 -7.23
N PHE A 349 16.50 -9.70 -8.26
CA PHE A 349 17.73 -10.48 -8.43
C PHE A 349 18.86 -9.63 -9.02
N ALA A 350 20.09 -9.95 -8.60
CA ALA A 350 21.28 -9.38 -9.21
C ALA A 350 21.51 -10.03 -10.59
N GLY A 351 21.67 -9.21 -11.64
CA GLY A 351 22.06 -9.69 -12.98
C GLY A 351 20.94 -9.83 -14.02
N GLY A 352 19.83 -9.09 -13.88
CA GLY A 352 18.85 -8.96 -14.97
C GLY A 352 19.36 -8.15 -16.17
N PRO A 353 18.62 -8.14 -17.29
CA PRO A 353 18.97 -7.31 -18.45
C PRO A 353 19.09 -5.83 -18.04
N PRO A 354 19.91 -5.03 -18.76
CA PRO A 354 20.03 -3.60 -18.48
C PRO A 354 18.65 -2.92 -18.51
N PRO A 355 18.47 -1.78 -17.82
CA PRO A 355 17.22 -1.03 -17.86
C PRO A 355 16.76 -0.83 -19.30
N SER A 356 15.45 -0.98 -19.55
CA SER A 356 14.90 -0.64 -20.86
C SER A 356 15.07 0.87 -21.13
N GLN A 357 15.09 1.25 -22.41
CA GLN A 357 15.10 2.66 -22.80
C GLN A 357 13.91 3.44 -22.18
N ASP A 358 12.76 2.77 -22.02
CA ASP A 358 11.58 3.32 -21.36
C ASP A 358 11.81 3.58 -19.86
N MET A 359 12.57 2.71 -19.17
CA MET A 359 12.95 2.92 -17.79
C MET A 359 13.93 4.10 -17.65
N GLU A 360 14.89 4.23 -18.56
CA GLU A 360 15.79 5.39 -18.58
C GLU A 360 15.03 6.70 -18.78
N GLN A 361 14.04 6.71 -19.68
CA GLN A 361 13.17 7.87 -19.89
C GLN A 361 12.30 8.17 -18.67
N LEU A 362 11.73 7.15 -18.03
CA LEU A 362 10.96 7.30 -16.80
C LEU A 362 11.81 7.92 -15.69
N LEU A 363 13.00 7.37 -15.45
CA LEU A 363 13.93 7.89 -14.45
C LEU A 363 14.31 9.34 -14.76
N CYS A 364 14.58 9.68 -16.03
CA CYS A 364 14.83 11.07 -16.43
C CYS A 364 13.63 11.99 -16.13
N SER A 365 12.41 11.55 -16.42
CA SER A 365 11.18 12.31 -16.14
C SER A 365 11.00 12.54 -14.64
N LEU A 366 11.13 11.48 -13.84
CA LEU A 366 11.01 11.53 -12.38
C LEU A 366 12.10 12.42 -11.75
N VAL A 367 13.34 12.37 -12.28
CA VAL A 367 14.44 13.25 -11.84
C VAL A 367 14.12 14.71 -12.15
N ASN A 368 13.51 15.01 -13.30
CA ASN A 368 13.12 16.37 -13.65
C ASN A 368 11.98 16.88 -12.76
N GLU A 369 10.98 16.03 -12.47
CA GLU A 369 9.90 16.34 -11.53
C GLU A 369 10.40 16.55 -10.10
N ALA A 370 11.42 15.81 -9.66
CA ALA A 370 12.03 16.01 -8.34
C ALA A 370 12.83 17.32 -8.25
N ARG A 371 13.26 17.88 -9.38
CA ARG A 371 14.04 19.14 -9.43
C ARG A 371 13.16 20.39 -9.48
N SER A 372 11.95 20.29 -10.02
CA SER A 372 10.93 21.37 -10.06
C SER A 372 10.22 21.53 -8.73
#